data_AF-A0A9P4HDB4-F1
#
_entry.id   AF-A0A9P4HDB4-F1
#
_cell.length_a   1.000
_cell.length_b   1.000
_cell.length_c   1.000
_cell.angle_alpha   90.00
_cell.angle_beta   90.00
_cell.angle_gamma   90.00
#
_symmetry.space_group_name_H-M   'P 1'
#
loop_
_entity.id
_entity.type
_entity.pdbx_description
1 polymer ?
#
loop_
_entity_poly.entity_id
_entity_poly.type
_entity_poly.pdbx_seq_one_letter_code
_entity_poly.pdbx_strand_id
1 'polypeptide(L)'
;MAHSPRNLRHRTRTAANVRYPLRGQPPHAAIALHTTATQRTKNAIATRIQKDWPITRIGRRSRGLRRVGNTCFRLSGLQALLHLPKFLHWILSHNTMRPDGTVQFPCRNNLKDVGMIILAKFNAECDERPPKKLALPQCPACVVKHFIQAYWGVGNVDANGAPRVWAHGHPEMGRLRNLDQRIRIATAGAANDAQEDLAEFQDLLLEACLASTNYTVPGDEAWLDNFNALFIIEYNVEWRCECSALQPLAAATSRESIGIDNLSILPNGTADSVKAALTRESTPEVLGDFDCATCRHRRPRTQVKRIDGAPDLLRIKISDLTSTGARNNNPIRINPTIDLGTWADVPQLPAPLKYKLNSVLCHGGGITAGHWTATVTDPGGVNESNDHTVVATNQAGLRANPQHGRQAIVLTYTRVYPRS
;
A
#
# COMPACT_ATOMS: atom_id res chain seq x y z
N MET A 1 -3.56 80.28 -27.77
CA MET A 1 -4.01 80.43 -29.17
C MET A 1 -3.59 79.16 -29.90
N ALA A 2 -4.48 78.17 -29.92
CA ALA A 2 -5.18 77.70 -31.13
C ALA A 2 -4.23 77.10 -32.18
N HIS A 3 -4.31 75.78 -32.41
CA HIS A 3 -4.62 75.23 -33.74
C HIS A 3 -5.13 73.78 -33.65
N SER A 4 -6.13 73.53 -34.49
CA SER A 4 -7.11 72.44 -34.51
C SER A 4 -6.57 71.14 -35.15
N PRO A 5 -7.06 69.95 -34.77
CA PRO A 5 -6.57 68.67 -35.31
C PRO A 5 -7.24 68.31 -36.65
N ARG A 6 -6.45 67.86 -37.63
CA ARG A 6 -6.93 67.35 -38.93
C ARG A 6 -7.24 65.85 -38.86
N ASN A 7 -8.48 65.55 -39.25
CA ASN A 7 -9.09 64.25 -39.48
C ASN A 7 -8.26 63.27 -40.34
N LEU A 8 -8.15 62.02 -39.89
CA LEU A 8 -7.97 60.85 -40.76
C LEU A 8 -9.04 59.81 -40.40
N ARG A 9 -10.04 59.71 -41.29
CA ARG A 9 -11.21 58.84 -41.16
C ARG A 9 -10.82 57.38 -41.41
N HIS A 10 -11.24 56.51 -40.51
CA HIS A 10 -11.35 55.08 -40.73
C HIS A 10 -12.24 54.77 -41.95
N ARG A 11 -11.72 53.96 -42.88
CA ARG A 11 -12.53 53.21 -43.84
C ARG A 11 -12.04 51.77 -43.87
N THR A 12 -12.96 50.88 -43.52
CA THR A 12 -12.91 49.42 -43.60
C THR A 12 -12.62 48.94 -45.02
N ARG A 13 -11.75 47.93 -45.16
CA ARG A 13 -11.66 47.15 -46.39
C ARG A 13 -11.73 45.65 -46.09
N THR A 14 -12.59 45.03 -46.86
CA THR A 14 -13.12 43.67 -46.85
C THR A 14 -12.09 42.59 -47.15
N ALA A 15 -12.32 41.44 -46.49
CA ALA A 15 -12.06 40.05 -46.86
C ALA A 15 -11.14 39.75 -48.06
N ALA A 16 -10.02 39.08 -47.77
CA ALA A 16 -9.35 38.19 -48.72
C ALA A 16 -9.55 36.74 -48.25
N ASN A 17 -10.26 35.97 -49.07
CA ASN A 17 -10.46 34.53 -48.94
C ASN A 17 -9.11 33.79 -48.95
N VAL A 18 -8.72 33.21 -47.82
CA VAL A 18 -7.71 32.15 -47.80
C VAL A 18 -8.44 30.83 -47.58
N ARG A 19 -8.62 30.09 -48.68
CA ARG A 19 -9.12 28.71 -48.66
C ARG A 19 -8.04 27.83 -48.03
N TYR A 20 -8.29 27.30 -46.83
CA TYR A 20 -7.50 26.20 -46.29
C TYR A 20 -7.79 24.93 -47.08
N PRO A 21 -6.77 24.18 -47.55
CA PRO A 21 -7.00 22.87 -48.16
C PRO A 21 -7.43 21.87 -47.08
N LEU A 22 -8.70 21.47 -47.12
CA LEU A 22 -9.23 20.32 -46.37
C LEU A 22 -8.71 19.01 -47.00
N ARG A 23 -7.43 18.70 -46.79
CA ARG A 23 -6.86 17.35 -46.97
C ARG A 23 -5.72 17.14 -45.98
N GLY A 24 -6.07 17.10 -44.69
CA GLY A 24 -5.29 16.39 -43.69
C GLY A 24 -5.86 14.98 -43.55
N GLN A 25 -5.01 13.96 -43.53
CA GLN A 25 -5.39 12.61 -43.18
C GLN A 25 -6.16 12.61 -41.84
N PRO A 26 -7.13 11.70 -41.63
CA PRO A 26 -7.78 11.57 -40.33
C PRO A 26 -6.69 11.36 -39.26
N PRO A 27 -6.83 11.96 -38.06
CA PRO A 27 -5.88 11.71 -36.98
C PRO A 27 -5.73 10.20 -36.81
N HIS A 28 -4.48 9.73 -36.78
CA HIS A 28 -4.16 8.36 -36.43
C HIS A 28 -5.07 7.93 -35.28
N ALA A 29 -5.82 6.83 -35.48
CA ALA A 29 -6.68 6.26 -34.46
C ALA A 29 -5.96 6.34 -33.11
N ALA A 30 -6.55 7.03 -32.14
CA ALA A 30 -5.97 7.17 -30.81
C ALA A 30 -5.59 5.77 -30.35
N ILE A 31 -4.29 5.54 -30.11
CA ILE A 31 -3.80 4.25 -29.62
C ILE A 31 -4.60 3.97 -28.35
N ALA A 32 -5.46 2.94 -28.39
CA ALA A 32 -6.21 2.53 -27.22
C ALA A 32 -5.20 2.01 -26.20
N LEU A 33 -4.87 2.83 -25.21
CA LEU A 33 -3.95 2.44 -24.16
C LEU A 33 -4.71 1.48 -23.23
N HIS A 34 -4.27 0.22 -23.22
CA HIS A 34 -4.81 -0.83 -22.36
C HIS A 34 -4.43 -0.66 -20.88
N THR A 35 -3.78 0.46 -20.53
CA THR A 35 -3.40 0.86 -19.16
C THR A 35 -3.58 2.36 -19.01
N THR A 36 -3.89 2.82 -17.80
CA THR A 36 -3.96 4.25 -17.46
C THR A 36 -2.57 4.90 -17.44
N ALA A 37 -2.51 6.23 -17.44
CA ALA A 37 -1.24 6.95 -17.29
C ALA A 37 -0.59 6.67 -15.92
N THR A 38 -1.38 6.74 -14.85
CA THR A 38 -0.96 6.44 -13.48
C THR A 38 -0.37 5.04 -13.36
N GLN A 39 -1.03 4.02 -13.93
CA GLN A 39 -0.51 2.65 -13.89
C GLN A 39 0.81 2.50 -14.67
N ARG A 40 0.97 3.19 -15.81
CA ARG A 40 2.24 3.18 -16.56
C ARG A 40 3.38 3.80 -15.75
N THR A 41 3.13 4.94 -15.11
CA THR A 41 4.09 5.61 -14.23
C THR A 41 4.51 4.70 -13.08
N LYS A 42 3.55 4.11 -12.36
CA LYS A 42 3.84 3.14 -11.28
C LYS A 42 4.67 1.95 -11.77
N ASN A 43 4.32 1.37 -12.91
CA ASN A 43 5.08 0.27 -13.49
C ASN A 43 6.53 0.70 -13.82
N ALA A 44 6.71 1.87 -14.44
CA ALA A 44 8.03 2.39 -14.81
C ALA A 44 8.93 2.65 -13.59
N ILE A 45 8.36 3.12 -12.47
CA ILE A 45 9.08 3.30 -11.21
C ILE A 45 9.40 1.93 -10.58
N ALA A 46 8.37 1.10 -10.35
CA ALA A 46 8.52 -0.15 -9.61
C ALA A 46 9.46 -1.15 -10.31
N THR A 47 9.58 -1.10 -11.64
CA THR A 47 10.51 -1.96 -12.41
C THR A 47 11.98 -1.57 -12.24
N ARG A 48 12.28 -0.35 -11.81
CA ARG A 48 13.65 0.11 -11.49
C ARG A 48 14.09 -0.31 -10.09
N ILE A 49 13.15 -0.67 -9.22
CA ILE A 49 13.44 -1.17 -7.88
C ILE A 49 13.88 -2.62 -7.99
N GLN A 50 15.06 -2.92 -7.43
CA GLN A 50 15.65 -4.26 -7.45
C GLN A 50 14.70 -5.28 -6.80
N LYS A 51 14.65 -6.49 -7.39
CA LYS A 51 13.74 -7.58 -6.97
C LYS A 51 14.46 -8.83 -6.49
N ASP A 52 15.78 -8.83 -6.54
CA ASP A 52 16.63 -9.86 -5.96
C ASP A 52 16.70 -9.70 -4.44
N TRP A 53 17.04 -10.79 -3.75
CA TRP A 53 17.09 -10.80 -2.30
C TRP A 53 18.43 -10.24 -1.80
N PRO A 54 18.43 -9.16 -1.00
CA PRO A 54 19.65 -8.56 -0.44
C PRO A 54 20.15 -9.34 0.78
N ILE A 55 20.41 -10.64 0.59
CA ILE A 55 20.89 -11.55 1.64
C ILE A 55 22.40 -11.70 1.50
N THR A 56 23.14 -11.34 2.55
CA THR A 56 24.62 -11.42 2.53
C THR A 56 25.16 -12.68 3.20
N ARG A 57 24.35 -13.37 4.01
CA ARG A 57 24.73 -14.69 4.57
C ARG A 57 24.56 -15.84 3.59
N ILE A 58 25.30 -16.92 3.83
CA ILE A 58 25.22 -18.17 3.06
C ILE A 58 23.83 -18.81 3.19
N GLY A 59 23.32 -18.98 4.42
CA GLY A 59 22.01 -19.60 4.65
C GLY A 59 20.86 -18.66 4.27
N ARG A 60 20.18 -18.92 3.16
CA ARG A 60 19.15 -18.02 2.61
C ARG A 60 17.75 -18.17 3.23
N ARG A 61 17.57 -19.09 4.17
CA ARG A 61 16.28 -19.34 4.83
C ARG A 61 15.90 -18.19 5.78
N SER A 62 14.60 -18.02 6.01
CA SER A 62 14.05 -17.18 7.08
C SER A 62 14.54 -17.62 8.46
N ARG A 63 14.41 -16.72 9.44
CA ARG A 63 14.66 -17.03 10.84
C ARG A 63 13.52 -16.52 11.73
N GLY A 64 13.26 -17.25 12.80
CA GLY A 64 12.24 -16.87 13.78
C GLY A 64 12.68 -15.66 14.60
N LEU A 65 11.71 -14.94 15.12
CA LEU A 65 11.89 -13.79 16.00
C LEU A 65 11.40 -14.14 17.41
N ARG A 66 12.24 -14.00 18.43
CA ARG A 66 11.84 -14.38 19.80
C ARG A 66 10.81 -13.40 20.36
N ARG A 67 9.62 -13.92 20.66
CA ARG A 67 8.54 -13.19 21.34
C ARG A 67 8.87 -12.87 22.79
N VAL A 68 8.43 -11.70 23.22
CA VAL A 68 8.35 -11.27 24.62
C VAL A 68 7.02 -10.53 24.78
N GLY A 69 6.27 -10.80 25.85
CA GLY A 69 4.97 -10.18 26.07
C GLY A 69 4.00 -10.41 24.90
N ASN A 70 3.32 -9.36 24.46
CA ASN A 70 2.27 -9.40 23.44
C ASN A 70 2.72 -8.97 22.04
N THR A 71 3.96 -9.32 21.64
CA THR A 71 4.55 -8.79 20.40
C THR A 71 4.28 -9.61 19.13
N CYS A 72 3.44 -10.64 19.15
CA CYS A 72 3.26 -11.52 17.97
C CYS A 72 2.72 -10.78 16.73
N PHE A 73 1.88 -9.76 16.90
CA PHE A 73 1.42 -8.88 15.81
C PHE A 73 2.61 -8.22 15.09
N ARG A 74 3.56 -7.69 15.87
CA ARG A 74 4.77 -7.05 15.35
C ARG A 74 5.66 -8.05 14.63
N LEU A 75 5.91 -9.19 15.25
CA LEU A 75 6.81 -10.20 14.70
C LEU A 75 6.27 -10.76 13.38
N SER A 76 5.00 -11.14 13.34
CA SER A 76 4.36 -11.64 12.12
C SER A 76 4.24 -10.56 11.04
N GLY A 77 3.93 -9.31 11.42
CA GLY A 77 3.90 -8.18 10.50
C GLY A 77 5.27 -7.87 9.88
N LEU A 78 6.33 -7.96 10.69
CA LEU A 78 7.70 -7.85 10.20
C LEU A 78 8.08 -9.01 9.28
N GLN A 79 7.71 -10.25 9.60
CA GLN A 79 7.99 -11.38 8.72
C GLN A 79 7.38 -11.15 7.33
N ALA A 80 6.15 -10.65 7.20
CA ALA A 80 5.61 -10.31 5.87
C ALA A 80 6.44 -9.26 5.13
N LEU A 81 6.81 -8.14 5.79
CA LEU A 81 7.59 -7.08 5.15
C LEU A 81 9.01 -7.51 4.77
N LEU A 82 9.69 -8.26 5.65
CA LEU A 82 11.05 -8.73 5.45
C LEU A 82 11.20 -9.72 4.28
N HIS A 83 10.08 -10.23 3.78
CA HIS A 83 10.01 -11.19 2.69
C HIS A 83 9.54 -10.57 1.37
N LEU A 84 9.65 -9.25 1.24
CA LEU A 84 9.34 -8.48 0.02
C LEU A 84 10.61 -7.79 -0.49
N PRO A 85 11.35 -8.37 -1.46
CA PRO A 85 12.63 -7.84 -1.93
C PRO A 85 12.62 -6.36 -2.32
N LYS A 86 11.56 -5.89 -3.00
CA LYS A 86 11.45 -4.49 -3.39
C LYS A 86 11.26 -3.54 -2.21
N PHE A 87 10.54 -3.96 -1.16
CA PHE A 87 10.48 -3.21 0.10
C PHE A 87 11.85 -3.13 0.76
N LEU A 88 12.58 -4.25 0.78
CA LEU A 88 13.94 -4.28 1.34
C LEU A 88 14.84 -3.28 0.61
N HIS A 89 14.85 -3.30 -0.72
CA HIS A 89 15.66 -2.39 -1.53
C HIS A 89 15.23 -0.92 -1.42
N TRP A 90 13.92 -0.65 -1.30
CA TRP A 90 13.44 0.68 -0.96
C TRP A 90 14.06 1.16 0.35
N ILE A 91 13.88 0.43 1.46
CA ILE A 91 14.45 0.83 2.76
C ILE A 91 16.00 0.90 2.73
N LEU A 92 16.67 -0.05 2.09
CA LEU A 92 18.14 -0.08 2.00
C LEU A 92 18.72 1.12 1.23
N SER A 93 17.96 1.69 0.29
CA SER A 93 18.37 2.89 -0.44
C SER A 93 18.33 4.18 0.41
N HIS A 94 17.59 4.19 1.52
CA HIS A 94 17.47 5.36 2.40
C HIS A 94 18.81 5.72 3.05
N ASN A 95 19.17 7.01 3.05
CA ASN A 95 20.37 7.54 3.68
C ASN A 95 21.63 6.75 3.25
N THR A 96 21.81 6.59 1.94
CA THR A 96 22.93 5.85 1.34
C THR A 96 23.84 6.78 0.55
N MET A 97 25.15 6.67 0.73
CA MET A 97 26.12 7.46 -0.02
C MET A 97 26.16 7.04 -1.49
N ARG A 98 26.00 7.99 -2.40
CA ARG A 98 26.16 7.82 -3.84
C ARG A 98 27.64 7.94 -4.24
N PRO A 99 28.05 7.42 -5.41
CA PRO A 99 29.43 7.53 -5.89
C PRO A 99 29.94 8.97 -6.04
N ASP A 100 29.03 9.93 -6.25
CA ASP A 100 29.33 11.36 -6.37
C ASP A 100 29.50 12.07 -5.02
N GLY A 101 29.43 11.34 -3.90
CA GLY A 101 29.55 11.89 -2.55
C GLY A 101 28.26 12.50 -2.00
N THR A 102 27.15 12.47 -2.74
CA THR A 102 25.84 12.91 -2.24
C THR A 102 25.13 11.78 -1.49
N VAL A 103 24.23 12.11 -0.58
CA VAL A 103 23.41 11.11 0.13
C VAL A 103 22.07 10.94 -0.59
N GLN A 104 21.77 9.72 -1.00
CA GLN A 104 20.46 9.33 -1.53
C GLN A 104 19.43 9.26 -0.39
N PHE A 105 18.30 9.95 -0.58
CA PHE A 105 17.18 9.97 0.37
C PHE A 105 17.67 10.22 1.81
N PRO A 106 18.32 11.36 2.08
CA PRO A 106 18.89 11.66 3.38
C PRO A 106 17.78 11.73 4.43
N CYS A 107 18.14 11.40 5.67
CA CYS A 107 17.24 11.57 6.80
C CYS A 107 16.76 13.02 6.89
N ARG A 108 15.51 13.20 7.32
CA ARG A 108 14.98 14.51 7.65
C ARG A 108 15.79 15.15 8.78
N ASN A 109 16.11 16.43 8.62
CA ASN A 109 16.90 17.22 9.58
C ASN A 109 16.22 17.32 10.97
N ASN A 110 14.89 17.35 11.02
CA ASN A 110 14.11 17.44 12.24
C ASN A 110 13.13 16.27 12.38
N LEU A 111 13.44 15.33 13.27
CA LEU A 111 12.57 14.17 13.52
C LEU A 111 11.24 14.52 14.22
N LYS A 112 11.08 15.75 14.75
CA LYS A 112 9.78 16.20 15.25
C LYS A 112 8.75 16.30 14.13
N ASP A 113 9.16 16.70 12.92
CA ASP A 113 8.25 16.79 11.78
C ASP A 113 7.71 15.41 11.39
N VAL A 114 8.56 14.38 11.49
CA VAL A 114 8.14 12.98 11.26
C VAL A 114 7.03 12.60 12.23
N GLY A 115 7.20 12.93 13.51
CA GLY A 115 6.17 12.73 14.52
C GLY A 115 4.87 13.50 14.22
N MET A 116 4.98 14.75 13.77
CA MET A 116 3.81 15.56 13.39
C MET A 116 3.07 14.97 12.19
N ILE A 117 3.78 14.47 11.17
CA ILE A 117 3.17 13.81 10.00
C ILE A 117 2.40 12.55 10.43
N ILE A 118 3.02 11.70 11.26
CA ILE A 118 2.36 10.49 11.78
C ILE A 118 1.12 10.86 12.59
N LEU A 119 1.22 11.83 13.50
CA LEU A 119 0.08 12.27 14.30
C LEU A 119 -1.02 12.87 13.43
N ALA A 120 -0.69 13.68 12.41
CA ALA A 120 -1.69 14.26 11.52
C ALA A 120 -2.45 13.18 10.74
N LYS A 121 -1.77 12.10 10.35
CA LYS A 121 -2.36 11.00 9.58
C LYS A 121 -3.22 10.06 10.41
N PHE A 122 -2.85 9.81 11.67
CA PHE A 122 -3.51 8.81 12.52
C PHE A 122 -4.30 9.38 13.72
N ASN A 123 -3.99 10.58 14.24
CA ASN A 123 -4.82 11.21 15.29
C ASN A 123 -6.12 11.79 14.75
N ALA A 124 -6.24 12.05 13.45
CA ALA A 124 -7.48 12.57 12.85
C ALA A 124 -8.69 11.63 13.07
N GLU A 125 -8.44 10.40 13.51
CA GLU A 125 -9.47 9.39 13.83
C GLU A 125 -9.83 9.34 15.33
N CYS A 126 -9.18 10.12 16.19
CA CYS A 126 -9.34 10.07 17.66
C CYS A 126 -9.73 11.43 18.24
N ASP A 127 -11.02 11.77 18.17
CA ASP A 127 -11.58 13.11 18.43
C ASP A 127 -11.45 13.68 19.87
N GLU A 128 -10.87 12.96 20.85
CA GLU A 128 -11.01 13.35 22.27
C GLU A 128 -9.72 13.40 23.12
N ARG A 129 -8.51 13.27 22.54
CA ARG A 129 -7.27 13.28 23.34
C ARG A 129 -6.40 14.53 23.09
N PRO A 130 -5.77 15.10 24.13
CA PRO A 130 -4.85 16.23 23.96
C PRO A 130 -3.72 15.85 22.98
N PRO A 131 -3.15 16.82 22.24
CA PRO A 131 -2.17 16.54 21.21
C PRO A 131 -0.98 15.79 21.80
N LYS A 132 -0.89 14.49 21.49
CA LYS A 132 0.23 13.65 21.90
C LYS A 132 1.49 14.21 21.25
N LYS A 133 2.53 14.51 22.03
CA LYS A 133 3.84 14.88 21.47
C LYS A 133 4.59 13.60 21.10
N LEU A 134 4.81 13.37 19.81
CA LEU A 134 5.56 12.22 19.30
C LEU A 134 6.99 12.64 18.98
N ALA A 135 7.93 12.28 19.87
CA ALA A 135 9.36 12.52 19.69
C ALA A 135 10.06 11.19 19.35
N LEU A 136 10.77 11.20 18.21
CA LEU A 136 11.53 10.05 17.72
C LEU A 136 13.04 10.26 17.98
N PRO A 137 13.72 9.32 18.65
CA PRO A 137 15.14 9.43 18.95
C PRO A 137 16.03 9.04 17.77
N GLN A 138 15.47 8.34 16.79
CA GLN A 138 16.18 7.84 15.61
C GLN A 138 15.23 7.90 14.41
N CYS A 139 15.80 8.07 13.22
CA CYS A 139 15.07 8.02 11.96
C CYS A 139 14.40 6.63 11.79
N PRO A 140 13.06 6.55 11.60
CA PRO A 140 12.36 5.28 11.41
C PRO A 140 12.92 4.42 10.27
N ALA A 141 13.14 5.01 9.09
CA ALA A 141 13.68 4.29 7.94
C ALA A 141 15.08 3.73 8.23
N CYS A 142 15.95 4.46 8.94
CA CYS A 142 17.26 3.96 9.37
C CYS A 142 17.17 2.81 10.37
N VAL A 143 16.22 2.86 11.32
CA VAL A 143 15.99 1.76 12.27
C VAL A 143 15.59 0.49 11.53
N VAL A 144 14.66 0.59 10.57
CA VAL A 144 14.23 -0.54 9.75
C VAL A 144 15.37 -1.02 8.84
N LYS A 145 16.15 -0.10 8.26
CA LYS A 145 17.34 -0.41 7.44
C LYS A 145 18.36 -1.24 8.19
N HIS A 146 18.77 -0.80 9.39
CA HIS A 146 19.72 -1.55 10.21
C HIS A 146 19.16 -2.90 10.62
N PHE A 147 17.86 -2.98 10.94
CA PHE A 147 17.22 -4.25 11.23
C PHE A 147 17.22 -5.21 10.03
N ILE A 148 16.93 -4.74 8.81
CA ILE A 148 17.00 -5.53 7.57
C ILE A 148 18.42 -6.05 7.34
N GLN A 149 19.42 -5.17 7.43
CA GLN A 149 20.82 -5.53 7.25
C GLN A 149 21.28 -6.59 8.26
N ALA A 150 20.83 -6.47 9.51
CA ALA A 150 21.14 -7.44 10.54
C ALA A 150 20.37 -8.76 10.31
N TYR A 151 19.06 -8.68 10.03
CA TYR A 151 18.18 -9.84 9.85
C TYR A 151 18.60 -10.71 8.68
N TRP A 152 19.03 -10.14 7.55
CA TRP A 152 19.50 -10.85 6.36
C TRP A 152 21.03 -10.92 6.25
N GLY A 153 21.73 -10.39 7.23
CA GLY A 153 23.18 -10.32 7.30
C GLY A 153 23.86 -11.61 7.74
N VAL A 154 25.21 -11.55 7.74
CA VAL A 154 26.13 -12.61 8.21
C VAL A 154 26.15 -12.79 9.73
N GLY A 155 25.52 -11.89 10.49
CA GLY A 155 25.45 -11.97 11.95
C GLY A 155 24.50 -13.05 12.47
N ASN A 156 24.79 -13.52 13.70
CA ASN A 156 23.95 -14.47 14.43
C ASN A 156 23.60 -15.74 13.63
N VAL A 157 24.61 -16.35 13.01
CA VAL A 157 24.50 -17.63 12.27
C VAL A 157 25.16 -18.75 13.08
N ASP A 158 24.85 -20.00 12.74
CA ASP A 158 25.57 -21.16 13.26
C ASP A 158 26.85 -21.46 12.47
N ALA A 159 27.56 -22.53 12.87
CA ALA A 159 28.81 -22.93 12.23
C ALA A 159 28.66 -23.27 10.73
N ASN A 160 27.44 -23.61 10.29
CA ASN A 160 27.12 -23.94 8.90
C ASN A 160 26.57 -22.73 8.13
N GLY A 161 26.58 -21.53 8.74
CA GLY A 161 26.01 -20.32 8.15
C GLY A 161 24.49 -20.29 8.13
N ALA A 162 23.82 -21.22 8.81
CA ALA A 162 22.37 -21.19 8.95
C ALA A 162 21.97 -20.15 10.01
N PRO A 163 20.89 -19.39 9.78
CA PRO A 163 20.51 -18.33 10.68
C PRO A 163 19.96 -18.87 12.01
N ARG A 164 20.43 -18.33 13.13
CA ARG A 164 19.84 -18.60 14.45
C ARG A 164 18.59 -17.76 14.67
N VAL A 165 17.73 -18.22 15.57
CA VAL A 165 16.59 -17.44 16.09
C VAL A 165 17.06 -16.06 16.53
N TRP A 166 16.32 -15.04 16.14
CA TRP A 166 16.61 -13.66 16.53
C TRP A 166 16.23 -13.42 17.99
N ALA A 167 17.23 -13.14 18.82
CA ALA A 167 17.01 -12.90 20.24
C ALA A 167 16.28 -11.57 20.48
N HIS A 168 15.40 -11.53 21.48
CA HIS A 168 14.70 -10.31 21.88
C HIS A 168 15.67 -9.19 22.33
N GLY A 169 16.78 -9.59 22.97
CA GLY A 169 17.83 -8.68 23.44
C GLY A 169 18.78 -8.17 22.35
N HIS A 170 18.59 -8.56 21.08
CA HIS A 170 19.42 -8.06 19.99
C HIS A 170 19.27 -6.52 19.85
N PRO A 171 20.37 -5.75 19.70
CA PRO A 171 20.32 -4.28 19.65
C PRO A 171 19.32 -3.73 18.63
N GLU A 172 19.34 -4.25 17.39
CA GLU A 172 18.38 -3.81 16.35
C GLU A 172 16.92 -4.16 16.67
N MET A 173 16.66 -5.26 17.39
CA MET A 173 15.30 -5.57 17.87
C MET A 173 14.87 -4.58 18.97
N GLY A 174 15.82 -4.15 19.82
CA GLY A 174 15.61 -3.10 20.81
C GLY A 174 15.24 -1.75 20.19
N ARG A 175 15.96 -1.35 19.13
CA ARG A 175 15.68 -0.10 18.39
C ARG A 175 14.31 -0.13 17.72
N LEU A 176 13.99 -1.24 17.05
CA LEU A 176 12.69 -1.42 16.38
C LEU A 176 11.52 -1.41 17.37
N ARG A 177 11.68 -2.07 18.53
CA ARG A 177 10.70 -2.02 19.62
C ARG A 177 10.54 -0.61 20.18
N ASN A 178 11.62 0.14 20.35
CA ASN A 178 11.53 1.53 20.83
C ASN A 178 10.82 2.43 19.82
N LEU A 179 11.10 2.26 18.52
CA LEU A 179 10.40 2.97 17.45
C LEU A 179 8.90 2.67 17.49
N ASP A 180 8.53 1.40 17.47
CA ASP A 180 7.14 0.94 17.56
C ASP A 180 6.42 1.52 18.79
N GLN A 181 7.02 1.42 19.98
CA GLN A 181 6.45 1.94 21.22
C GLN A 181 6.17 3.45 21.16
N ARG A 182 6.96 4.20 20.38
CA ARG A 182 6.80 5.64 20.20
C ARG A 182 5.77 5.98 19.13
N ILE A 183 5.72 5.26 18.01
CA ILE A 183 4.78 5.59 16.91
C ILE A 183 3.36 5.13 17.20
N ARG A 184 3.18 4.01 17.91
CA ARG A 184 1.85 3.51 18.30
C ARG A 184 1.08 4.47 19.19
N ILE A 185 1.73 5.45 19.82
CA ILE A 185 0.97 6.47 20.54
C ILE A 185 0.02 7.21 19.60
N ALA A 186 0.23 7.20 18.28
CA ALA A 186 -0.69 7.81 17.34
C ALA A 186 -2.02 7.03 17.17
N THR A 187 -2.12 5.80 17.68
CA THR A 187 -3.32 4.97 17.49
C THR A 187 -4.24 4.98 18.71
N ALA A 188 -5.50 4.62 18.46
CA ALA A 188 -6.50 4.40 19.51
C ALA A 188 -6.13 3.15 20.32
N GLY A 189 -6.38 3.16 21.63
CA GLY A 189 -6.18 1.97 22.46
C GLY A 189 -4.73 1.57 22.76
N ALA A 190 -3.73 2.29 22.23
CA ALA A 190 -2.31 2.00 22.50
C ALA A 190 -1.99 2.01 24.00
N ALA A 191 -1.44 0.88 24.49
CA ALA A 191 -1.03 0.69 25.89
C ALA A 191 0.24 -0.16 25.99
N ASN A 192 0.91 -0.09 27.15
CA ASN A 192 2.13 -0.87 27.39
C ASN A 192 1.85 -2.37 27.38
N ASP A 193 2.62 -3.10 26.57
CA ASP A 193 2.49 -4.55 26.36
C ASP A 193 1.07 -5.04 26.02
N ALA A 194 0.26 -4.19 25.38
CA ALA A 194 -1.04 -4.58 24.86
C ALA A 194 -0.91 -5.40 23.56
N GLN A 195 -1.93 -6.20 23.27
CA GLN A 195 -2.11 -6.74 21.93
C GLN A 195 -2.64 -5.63 21.01
N GLU A 196 -2.21 -5.62 19.75
CA GLU A 196 -2.54 -4.58 18.77
C GLU A 196 -2.89 -5.20 17.42
N ASP A 197 -3.51 -4.41 16.54
CA ASP A 197 -3.80 -4.79 15.16
C ASP A 197 -2.50 -4.80 14.34
N LEU A 198 -2.26 -5.91 13.64
CA LEU A 198 -1.04 -6.10 12.86
C LEU A 198 -0.97 -5.14 11.65
N ALA A 199 -2.11 -4.89 10.99
CA ALA A 199 -2.15 -4.05 9.79
C ALA A 199 -1.92 -2.58 10.17
N GLU A 200 -2.52 -2.13 11.28
CA GLU A 200 -2.26 -0.81 11.86
C GLU A 200 -0.78 -0.61 12.20
N PHE A 201 -0.14 -1.62 12.83
CA PHE A 201 1.31 -1.60 13.05
C PHE A 201 2.10 -1.46 11.75
N GLN A 202 1.76 -2.22 10.71
CA GLN A 202 2.43 -2.12 9.41
C GLN A 202 2.25 -0.75 8.77
N ASP A 203 1.05 -0.17 8.82
CA ASP A 203 0.76 1.16 8.27
C ASP A 203 1.53 2.25 8.97
N LEU A 204 1.54 2.25 10.31
CA LEU A 204 2.36 3.17 11.09
C LEU A 204 3.84 3.07 10.72
N LEU A 205 4.37 1.84 10.61
CA LEU A 205 5.79 1.64 10.29
C LEU A 205 6.14 2.12 8.89
N LEU A 206 5.29 1.81 7.90
CA LEU A 206 5.46 2.22 6.51
C LEU A 206 5.40 3.75 6.36
N GLU A 207 4.43 4.40 6.99
CA GLU A 207 4.27 5.85 6.97
C GLU A 207 5.39 6.56 7.73
N ALA A 208 5.84 6.01 8.87
CA ALA A 208 7.01 6.53 9.58
C ALA A 208 8.27 6.45 8.71
N CYS A 209 8.45 5.37 7.95
CA CYS A 209 9.55 5.24 6.98
C CYS A 209 9.39 6.24 5.82
N LEU A 210 8.19 6.42 5.28
CA LEU A 210 7.93 7.40 4.21
C LEU A 210 8.29 8.82 4.65
N ALA A 211 7.85 9.21 5.86
CA ALA A 211 8.09 10.53 6.42
C ALA A 211 9.56 10.81 6.81
N SER A 212 10.42 9.78 6.80
CA SER A 212 11.82 9.86 7.24
C SER A 212 12.74 10.63 6.30
N THR A 213 12.38 10.81 5.02
CA THR A 213 13.24 11.45 4.01
C THR A 213 13.12 12.97 4.03
N ASN A 214 14.23 13.65 3.77
CA ASN A 214 14.25 15.10 3.55
C ASN A 214 13.89 15.45 2.09
N TYR A 215 12.63 15.82 1.84
CA TYR A 215 12.16 16.21 0.50
C TYR A 215 12.60 17.61 0.04
N THR A 216 13.43 18.33 0.81
CA THR A 216 13.96 19.63 0.35
C THR A 216 15.11 19.48 -0.65
N VAL A 217 15.63 18.27 -0.83
CA VAL A 217 16.73 17.97 -1.75
C VAL A 217 16.13 17.51 -3.09
N PRO A 218 16.46 18.17 -4.23
CA PRO A 218 15.94 17.79 -5.54
C PRO A 218 16.24 16.33 -5.90
N GLY A 219 15.25 15.61 -6.44
CA GLY A 219 15.35 14.20 -6.82
C GLY A 219 14.94 13.23 -5.71
N ASP A 220 14.78 13.69 -4.47
CA ASP A 220 14.34 12.83 -3.36
C ASP A 220 12.81 12.62 -3.33
N GLU A 221 12.05 13.30 -4.20
CA GLU A 221 10.66 12.93 -4.53
C GLU A 221 10.55 11.47 -5.00
N ALA A 222 11.63 10.91 -5.57
CA ALA A 222 11.68 9.50 -5.94
C ALA A 222 11.48 8.55 -4.75
N TRP A 223 11.72 9.00 -3.50
CA TRP A 223 11.39 8.22 -2.31
C TRP A 223 9.88 8.00 -2.15
N LEU A 224 9.10 9.07 -2.36
CA LEU A 224 7.63 9.05 -2.35
C LEU A 224 7.10 8.31 -3.57
N ASP A 225 7.66 8.55 -4.75
CA ASP A 225 7.26 7.85 -5.99
C ASP A 225 7.46 6.33 -5.86
N ASN A 226 8.59 5.91 -5.28
CA ASN A 226 8.85 4.50 -4.98
C ASN A 226 7.79 3.94 -4.02
N PHE A 227 7.45 4.66 -2.96
CA PHE A 227 6.42 4.24 -2.01
C PHE A 227 5.06 4.11 -2.69
N ASN A 228 4.65 5.10 -3.47
CA ASN A 228 3.38 5.12 -4.19
C ASN A 228 3.29 3.98 -5.21
N ALA A 229 4.39 3.70 -5.92
CA ALA A 229 4.47 2.60 -6.85
C ALA A 229 4.47 1.22 -6.15
N LEU A 230 5.04 1.12 -4.94
CA LEU A 230 5.12 -0.14 -4.21
C LEU A 230 3.86 -0.48 -3.42
N PHE A 231 3.17 0.50 -2.82
CA PHE A 231 2.16 0.24 -1.79
C PHE A 231 0.79 0.87 -2.06
N ILE A 232 0.74 2.00 -2.77
CA ILE A 232 -0.50 2.74 -2.93
C ILE A 232 -1.33 2.20 -4.09
N ILE A 233 -2.60 1.92 -3.83
CA ILE A 233 -3.62 1.76 -4.86
C ILE A 233 -4.38 3.08 -5.02
N GLU A 234 -4.60 3.49 -6.26
CA GLU A 234 -5.33 4.71 -6.62
C GLU A 234 -6.59 4.33 -7.43
N TYR A 235 -7.67 5.05 -7.15
CA TYR A 235 -8.98 4.83 -7.76
C TYR A 235 -9.51 6.08 -8.46
N ASN A 236 -10.06 5.88 -9.65
CA ASN A 236 -11.06 6.79 -10.18
C ASN A 236 -12.42 6.42 -9.60
N VAL A 237 -13.07 7.38 -8.96
CA VAL A 237 -14.40 7.22 -8.33
C VAL A 237 -15.36 8.18 -9.00
N GLU A 238 -16.46 7.66 -9.52
CA GLU A 238 -17.51 8.45 -10.13
C GLU A 238 -18.85 8.17 -9.46
N TRP A 239 -19.63 9.22 -9.22
CA TRP A 239 -21.04 9.09 -8.87
C TRP A 239 -21.89 9.49 -10.06
N ARG A 240 -22.83 8.63 -10.43
CA ARG A 240 -23.77 8.88 -11.53
C ARG A 240 -25.20 8.83 -11.00
N CYS A 241 -26.00 9.80 -11.39
CA CYS A 241 -27.45 9.72 -11.23
C CYS A 241 -28.01 8.70 -12.24
N GLU A 242 -29.18 8.13 -11.96
CA GLU A 242 -29.94 7.31 -12.91
C GLU A 242 -30.13 8.00 -14.29
N CYS A 243 -30.25 9.33 -14.32
CA CYS A 243 -30.27 10.09 -15.59
C CYS A 243 -28.90 10.20 -16.31
N SER A 244 -27.90 9.42 -15.88
CA SER A 244 -26.51 9.40 -16.36
C SER A 244 -25.67 10.64 -16.08
N ALA A 245 -26.25 11.69 -15.47
CA ALA A 245 -25.50 12.88 -15.09
C ALA A 245 -24.42 12.57 -14.03
N LEU A 246 -23.19 13.00 -14.30
CA LEU A 246 -22.09 12.95 -13.34
C LEU A 246 -22.43 13.83 -12.13
N GLN A 247 -22.23 13.30 -10.93
CA GLN A 247 -22.53 13.97 -9.67
C GLN A 247 -21.25 14.36 -8.94
N PRO A 248 -21.25 15.46 -8.17
CA PRO A 248 -20.13 15.81 -7.31
C PRO A 248 -19.92 14.74 -6.25
N LEU A 249 -18.66 14.43 -5.98
CA LEU A 249 -18.25 13.49 -4.94
C LEU A 249 -18.27 14.18 -3.58
N ALA A 250 -18.46 13.41 -2.52
CA ALA A 250 -18.29 13.93 -1.17
C ALA A 250 -16.82 14.34 -0.93
N ALA A 251 -16.60 15.41 -0.16
CA ALA A 251 -15.24 15.89 0.14
C ALA A 251 -14.37 14.81 0.82
N ALA A 252 -14.99 13.93 1.62
CA ALA A 252 -14.32 12.85 2.34
C ALA A 252 -14.08 11.57 1.51
N THR A 253 -14.40 11.55 0.21
CA THR A 253 -14.17 10.36 -0.62
C THR A 253 -12.68 10.13 -0.82
N SER A 254 -12.12 9.16 -0.09
CA SER A 254 -10.76 8.69 -0.32
C SER A 254 -10.63 8.06 -1.71
N ARG A 255 -9.51 8.36 -2.36
CA ARG A 255 -9.15 7.84 -3.70
C ARG A 255 -7.88 7.02 -3.69
N GLU A 256 -7.21 6.92 -2.54
CA GLU A 256 -5.94 6.21 -2.41
C GLU A 256 -5.81 5.55 -1.04
N SER A 257 -5.09 4.43 -1.00
CA SER A 257 -4.83 3.70 0.24
C SER A 257 -3.62 2.77 0.10
N ILE A 258 -3.05 2.35 1.24
CA ILE A 258 -2.05 1.26 1.27
C ILE A 258 -2.78 -0.05 0.99
N GLY A 259 -2.69 -0.50 -0.26
CA GLY A 259 -3.42 -1.68 -0.72
C GLY A 259 -4.94 -1.56 -0.56
N ILE A 260 -5.63 -2.70 -0.58
CA ILE A 260 -7.08 -2.79 -0.40
C ILE A 260 -7.35 -3.06 1.08
N ASP A 261 -8.07 -2.14 1.73
CA ASP A 261 -8.43 -2.27 3.14
C ASP A 261 -9.89 -2.72 3.30
N ASN A 262 -10.18 -3.46 4.37
CA ASN A 262 -11.51 -3.95 4.74
C ASN A 262 -12.28 -4.69 3.63
N LEU A 263 -11.61 -5.56 2.88
CA LEU A 263 -12.26 -6.39 1.85
C LEU A 263 -13.33 -7.29 2.49
N SER A 264 -14.59 -7.05 2.11
CA SER A 264 -15.75 -7.69 2.73
C SER A 264 -15.96 -9.14 2.28
N ILE A 265 -16.09 -10.03 3.25
CA ILE A 265 -16.36 -11.46 3.06
C ILE A 265 -17.81 -11.75 3.47
N LEU A 266 -18.54 -12.48 2.63
CA LEU A 266 -19.93 -12.79 2.91
C LEU A 266 -20.05 -13.72 4.13
N PRO A 267 -20.80 -13.36 5.19
CA PRO A 267 -20.95 -14.17 6.39
C PRO A 267 -22.15 -15.13 6.27
N ASN A 268 -22.24 -15.90 5.18
CA ASN A 268 -23.44 -16.68 4.84
C ASN A 268 -23.27 -18.20 5.09
N GLY A 269 -22.17 -18.62 5.72
CA GLY A 269 -21.87 -20.03 5.99
C GLY A 269 -21.41 -20.84 4.77
N THR A 270 -21.33 -20.23 3.59
CA THR A 270 -20.81 -20.86 2.36
C THR A 270 -19.44 -20.30 2.01
N ALA A 271 -18.55 -21.12 1.47
CA ALA A 271 -17.19 -20.70 1.18
C ALA A 271 -17.15 -19.52 0.18
N ASP A 272 -16.53 -18.42 0.59
CA ASP A 272 -16.24 -17.26 -0.26
C ASP A 272 -14.81 -17.38 -0.84
N SER A 273 -14.39 -16.42 -1.67
CA SER A 273 -13.00 -16.33 -2.12
C SER A 273 -12.53 -14.90 -2.25
N VAL A 274 -11.21 -14.72 -2.16
CA VAL A 274 -10.58 -13.40 -2.36
C VAL A 274 -10.98 -12.82 -3.72
N LYS A 275 -10.97 -13.62 -4.79
CA LYS A 275 -11.39 -13.17 -6.12
C LYS A 275 -12.86 -12.75 -6.17
N ALA A 276 -13.77 -13.52 -5.56
CA ALA A 276 -15.19 -13.17 -5.52
C ALA A 276 -15.43 -11.88 -4.71
N ALA A 277 -14.71 -11.70 -3.61
CA ALA A 277 -14.76 -10.48 -2.81
C ALA A 277 -14.27 -9.25 -3.59
N LEU A 278 -13.15 -9.37 -4.30
CA LEU A 278 -12.64 -8.31 -5.18
C LEU A 278 -13.63 -7.96 -6.31
N THR A 279 -14.29 -8.98 -6.90
CA THR A 279 -15.34 -8.73 -7.89
C THR A 279 -16.47 -7.90 -7.28
N ARG A 280 -16.93 -8.23 -6.07
CA ARG A 280 -17.99 -7.46 -5.40
C ARG A 280 -17.57 -6.03 -5.08
N GLU A 281 -16.34 -5.83 -4.57
CA GLU A 281 -15.75 -4.52 -4.30
C GLU A 281 -15.72 -3.61 -5.54
N SER A 282 -15.62 -4.19 -6.73
CA SER A 282 -15.60 -3.46 -8.00
C SER A 282 -16.97 -3.25 -8.65
N THR A 283 -18.01 -3.90 -8.13
CA THR A 283 -19.37 -3.81 -8.69
C THR A 283 -19.96 -2.44 -8.35
N PRO A 284 -20.65 -1.76 -9.29
CA PRO A 284 -21.32 -0.50 -8.98
C PRO A 284 -22.27 -0.62 -7.80
N GLU A 285 -22.17 0.31 -6.85
CA GLU A 285 -22.95 0.34 -5.62
C GLU A 285 -24.02 1.44 -5.70
N VAL A 286 -25.25 1.14 -5.29
CA VAL A 286 -26.30 2.15 -5.14
C VAL A 286 -26.20 2.76 -3.75
N LEU A 287 -25.87 4.04 -3.67
CA LEU A 287 -25.66 4.74 -2.39
C LEU A 287 -26.96 5.21 -1.72
N GLY A 288 -28.03 5.34 -2.51
CA GLY A 288 -29.32 5.86 -2.08
C GLY A 288 -29.81 7.04 -2.91
N ASP A 289 -30.86 7.71 -2.44
CA ASP A 289 -31.59 8.73 -3.18
C ASP A 289 -31.14 10.15 -2.83
N PHE A 290 -30.75 10.90 -3.86
CA PHE A 290 -30.26 12.27 -3.72
C PHE A 290 -30.80 13.19 -4.81
N ASP A 291 -30.79 14.50 -4.54
CA ASP A 291 -31.17 15.51 -5.52
C ASP A 291 -30.13 15.62 -6.64
N CYS A 292 -30.60 15.56 -7.89
CA CYS A 292 -29.76 15.76 -9.06
C CYS A 292 -30.00 17.14 -9.67
N ALA A 293 -28.96 17.98 -9.76
CA ALA A 293 -29.07 19.31 -10.35
C ALA A 293 -29.43 19.30 -11.85
N THR A 294 -29.10 18.21 -12.57
CA THR A 294 -29.37 18.07 -14.00
C THR A 294 -30.82 17.69 -14.28
N CYS A 295 -31.33 16.62 -13.68
CA CYS A 295 -32.71 16.18 -13.93
C CYS A 295 -33.73 16.78 -12.96
N ARG A 296 -33.29 17.46 -11.89
CA ARG A 296 -34.13 18.09 -10.84
C ARG A 296 -35.07 17.12 -10.12
N HIS A 297 -34.67 15.86 -10.01
CA HIS A 297 -35.39 14.84 -9.24
C HIS A 297 -34.49 14.26 -8.16
N ARG A 298 -35.12 13.79 -7.08
CA ARG A 298 -34.50 12.93 -6.09
C ARG A 298 -34.52 11.48 -6.58
N ARG A 299 -33.35 10.91 -6.87
CA ARG A 299 -33.20 9.59 -7.49
C ARG A 299 -31.98 8.83 -6.98
N PRO A 300 -31.90 7.51 -7.21
CA PRO A 300 -30.73 6.73 -6.85
C PRO A 300 -29.45 7.28 -7.49
N ARG A 301 -28.39 7.32 -6.69
CA ARG A 301 -27.02 7.54 -7.16
C ARG A 301 -26.25 6.23 -7.13
N THR A 302 -25.52 5.96 -8.21
CA THR A 302 -24.63 4.81 -8.34
C THR A 302 -23.18 5.27 -8.26
N GLN A 303 -22.41 4.65 -7.38
CA GLN A 303 -20.96 4.79 -7.32
C GLN A 303 -20.31 3.74 -8.22
N VAL A 304 -19.35 4.18 -9.02
CA VAL A 304 -18.45 3.32 -9.79
C VAL A 304 -17.03 3.61 -9.34
N LYS A 305 -16.32 2.57 -8.90
CA LYS A 305 -14.92 2.63 -8.46
C LYS A 305 -14.09 1.81 -9.43
N ARG A 306 -13.08 2.44 -10.04
CA ARG A 306 -12.16 1.79 -10.98
C ARG A 306 -10.72 2.05 -10.55
N ILE A 307 -9.84 1.09 -10.76
CA ILE A 307 -8.43 1.19 -10.40
C ILE A 307 -7.74 2.07 -11.43
N ASP A 308 -7.28 3.25 -11.01
CA ASP A 308 -6.44 4.11 -11.84
C ASP A 308 -4.96 3.68 -11.75
N GLY A 309 -4.49 3.24 -10.58
CA GLY A 309 -3.10 2.76 -10.45
C GLY A 309 -2.91 1.79 -9.30
N ALA A 310 -2.66 0.53 -9.60
CA ALA A 310 -2.36 -0.49 -8.60
C ALA A 310 -0.85 -0.56 -8.24
N PRO A 311 -0.54 -0.94 -6.99
CA PRO A 311 0.83 -1.05 -6.49
C PRO A 311 1.55 -2.30 -6.98
N ASP A 312 2.87 -2.35 -6.84
CA ASP A 312 3.66 -3.55 -7.10
C ASP A 312 3.51 -4.62 -5.99
N LEU A 313 3.39 -4.16 -4.74
CA LEU A 313 3.16 -4.99 -3.55
C LEU A 313 1.72 -4.73 -3.08
N LEU A 314 0.79 -5.54 -3.57
CA LEU A 314 -0.63 -5.41 -3.22
C LEU A 314 -0.90 -6.10 -1.88
N ARG A 315 -1.11 -5.29 -0.85
CA ARG A 315 -1.67 -5.75 0.42
C ARG A 315 -3.20 -5.77 0.35
N ILE A 316 -3.83 -6.79 0.91
CA ILE A 316 -5.28 -6.92 1.06
C ILE A 316 -5.56 -7.24 2.52
N LYS A 317 -6.24 -6.34 3.25
CA LYS A 317 -6.82 -6.62 4.57
C LYS A 317 -8.25 -7.12 4.38
N ILE A 318 -8.52 -8.31 4.86
CA ILE A 318 -9.85 -8.91 4.89
C ILE A 318 -10.59 -8.38 6.12
N SER A 319 -11.85 -7.99 5.94
CA SER A 319 -12.72 -7.71 7.08
C SER A 319 -13.06 -9.02 7.80
N ASP A 320 -12.56 -9.18 9.01
CA ASP A 320 -12.81 -10.33 9.88
C ASP A 320 -13.96 -10.09 10.87
N LEU A 321 -14.74 -9.03 10.64
CA LEU A 321 -15.94 -8.69 11.38
C LEU A 321 -17.18 -8.69 10.46
N THR A 322 -18.32 -9.11 10.99
CA THR A 322 -19.62 -8.92 10.37
C THR A 322 -20.11 -7.48 10.59
N SER A 323 -21.19 -7.09 9.91
CA SER A 323 -21.85 -5.79 10.14
C SER A 323 -22.36 -5.60 11.58
N THR A 324 -22.51 -6.69 12.35
CA THR A 324 -22.88 -6.65 13.78
C THR A 324 -21.68 -6.57 14.71
N GLY A 325 -20.45 -6.51 14.18
CA GLY A 325 -19.21 -6.52 14.96
C GLY A 325 -18.81 -7.89 15.49
N ALA A 326 -19.51 -8.96 15.13
CA ALA A 326 -19.12 -10.33 15.48
C ALA A 326 -18.00 -10.83 14.57
N ARG A 327 -17.18 -11.77 15.04
CA ARG A 327 -16.09 -12.33 14.23
C ARG A 327 -16.66 -13.11 13.05
N ASN A 328 -16.21 -12.77 11.84
CA ASN A 328 -16.55 -13.47 10.62
C ASN A 328 -15.62 -14.68 10.44
N ASN A 329 -16.17 -15.86 10.75
CA ASN A 329 -15.46 -17.13 10.61
C ASN A 329 -15.78 -17.86 9.30
N ASN A 330 -16.44 -17.19 8.35
CA ASN A 330 -16.82 -17.83 7.10
C ASN A 330 -15.55 -18.32 6.34
N PRO A 331 -15.54 -19.54 5.78
CA PRO A 331 -14.38 -20.04 5.05
C PRO A 331 -14.04 -19.17 3.85
N ILE A 332 -12.77 -18.82 3.69
CA ILE A 332 -12.29 -18.01 2.55
C ILE A 332 -11.24 -18.81 1.78
N ARG A 333 -11.51 -19.04 0.50
CA ARG A 333 -10.52 -19.58 -0.43
C ARG A 333 -9.54 -18.49 -0.85
N ILE A 334 -8.25 -18.69 -0.54
CA ILE A 334 -7.17 -17.81 -0.96
C ILE A 334 -6.70 -18.21 -2.37
N ASN A 335 -6.82 -17.29 -3.32
CA ASN A 335 -6.39 -17.50 -4.70
C ASN A 335 -4.84 -17.45 -4.79
N PRO A 336 -4.17 -18.36 -5.52
CA PRO A 336 -2.71 -18.28 -5.70
C PRO A 336 -2.30 -17.06 -6.53
N THR A 337 -3.18 -16.64 -7.44
CA THR A 337 -2.99 -15.52 -8.35
C THR A 337 -4.30 -14.75 -8.48
N ILE A 338 -4.19 -13.45 -8.66
CA ILE A 338 -5.30 -12.54 -8.95
C ILE A 338 -4.93 -11.67 -10.14
N ASP A 339 -5.93 -11.19 -10.86
CA ASP A 339 -5.74 -10.25 -11.97
C ASP A 339 -6.67 -9.07 -11.71
N LEU A 340 -6.08 -7.92 -11.39
CA LEU A 340 -6.86 -6.70 -11.12
C LEU A 340 -7.24 -5.96 -12.42
N GLY A 341 -6.75 -6.43 -13.59
CA GLY A 341 -6.94 -5.73 -14.86
C GLY A 341 -8.41 -5.54 -15.19
N THR A 342 -9.27 -6.52 -14.85
CA THR A 342 -10.73 -6.46 -15.05
C THR A 342 -11.40 -5.26 -14.38
N TRP A 343 -10.73 -4.61 -13.42
CA TRP A 343 -11.24 -3.50 -12.65
C TRP A 343 -10.47 -2.19 -12.89
N ALA A 344 -9.57 -2.19 -13.87
CA ALA A 344 -8.81 -1.00 -14.26
C ALA A 344 -9.69 0.05 -14.97
N ASP A 345 -9.33 1.32 -14.83
CA ASP A 345 -10.02 2.45 -15.45
C ASP A 345 -9.64 2.64 -16.92
N VAL A 346 -9.97 1.64 -17.76
CA VAL A 346 -9.63 1.64 -19.18
C VAL A 346 -10.83 1.30 -20.08
N PRO A 347 -10.93 1.94 -21.26
CA PRO A 347 -12.11 1.87 -22.12
C PRO A 347 -12.13 0.62 -23.01
N GLN A 348 -12.15 -0.58 -22.40
CA GLN A 348 -12.68 -1.85 -22.96
C GLN A 348 -11.70 -2.99 -23.30
N LEU A 349 -10.41 -2.90 -22.98
CA LEU A 349 -9.51 -4.08 -22.89
C LEU A 349 -8.33 -3.77 -21.97
N PRO A 350 -8.37 -4.15 -20.69
CA PRO A 350 -7.25 -3.92 -19.79
C PRO A 350 -6.09 -4.86 -20.05
N ALA A 351 -4.88 -4.33 -20.00
CA ALA A 351 -3.68 -5.14 -19.92
C ALA A 351 -3.73 -5.95 -18.60
N PRO A 352 -3.27 -7.22 -18.60
CA PRO A 352 -3.31 -8.02 -17.39
C PRO A 352 -2.54 -7.37 -16.24
N LEU A 353 -3.21 -7.25 -15.09
CA LEU A 353 -2.65 -6.72 -13.85
C LEU A 353 -2.49 -7.87 -12.87
N LYS A 354 -1.62 -8.82 -13.25
CA LYS A 354 -1.49 -10.12 -12.57
C LYS A 354 -0.59 -10.03 -11.35
N TYR A 355 -1.00 -10.71 -10.29
CA TYR A 355 -0.22 -10.87 -9.07
C TYR A 355 -0.15 -12.32 -8.63
N LYS A 356 0.86 -12.65 -7.83
CA LYS A 356 1.05 -13.94 -7.17
C LYS A 356 1.09 -13.75 -5.66
N LEU A 357 0.43 -14.64 -4.92
CA LEU A 357 0.45 -14.62 -3.46
C LEU A 357 1.88 -14.83 -2.93
N ASN A 358 2.32 -13.95 -2.02
CA ASN A 358 3.63 -14.02 -1.38
C ASN A 358 3.51 -14.40 0.10
N SER A 359 2.57 -13.80 0.82
CA SER A 359 2.40 -14.03 2.26
C SER A 359 0.95 -13.97 2.72
N VAL A 360 0.67 -14.70 3.79
CA VAL A 360 -0.60 -14.72 4.50
C VAL A 360 -0.33 -14.53 5.99
N LEU A 361 -0.99 -13.56 6.60
CA LEU A 361 -0.94 -13.29 8.03
C LEU A 361 -2.26 -13.74 8.63
N CYS A 362 -2.17 -14.63 9.61
CA CYS A 362 -3.33 -15.26 10.24
C CYS A 362 -3.48 -14.82 11.69
N HIS A 363 -4.72 -14.69 12.13
CA HIS A 363 -5.08 -14.40 13.51
C HIS A 363 -5.99 -15.50 14.05
N GLY A 364 -5.67 -16.04 15.22
CA GLY A 364 -6.57 -16.94 15.96
C GLY A 364 -6.84 -16.38 17.36
N GLY A 365 -8.06 -16.53 17.86
CA GLY A 365 -8.49 -16.01 19.16
C GLY A 365 -9.83 -15.27 19.08
N GLY A 366 -10.11 -14.43 20.06
CA GLY A 366 -11.22 -13.47 20.02
C GLY A 366 -10.89 -12.22 19.20
N ILE A 367 -11.75 -11.21 19.26
CA ILE A 367 -11.55 -9.91 18.59
C ILE A 367 -10.59 -9.03 19.39
N THR A 368 -10.62 -9.14 20.72
CA THR A 368 -9.81 -8.32 21.64
C THR A 368 -8.51 -8.98 22.07
N ALA A 369 -8.35 -10.28 21.81
CA ALA A 369 -7.13 -11.01 22.12
C ALA A 369 -6.96 -12.25 21.25
N GLY A 370 -5.72 -12.55 20.87
CA GLY A 370 -5.37 -13.72 20.10
C GLY A 370 -3.88 -13.85 19.84
N HIS A 371 -3.55 -14.53 18.73
CA HIS A 371 -2.18 -14.79 18.33
C HIS A 371 -2.02 -14.69 16.81
N TRP A 372 -1.02 -13.92 16.40
CA TRP A 372 -0.68 -13.71 15.00
C TRP A 372 0.43 -14.67 14.54
N THR A 373 0.26 -15.24 13.36
CA THR A 373 1.31 -16.00 12.65
C THR A 373 1.48 -15.45 11.23
N ALA A 374 2.63 -15.75 10.62
CA ALA A 374 2.94 -15.33 9.26
C ALA A 374 3.41 -16.51 8.43
N THR A 375 2.76 -16.78 7.31
CA THR A 375 3.27 -17.72 6.30
C THR A 375 3.78 -16.94 5.11
N VAL A 376 5.06 -17.08 4.81
CA VAL A 376 5.81 -16.23 3.86
C VAL A 376 6.56 -17.08 2.84
N THR A 377 6.84 -16.50 1.68
CA THR A 377 7.74 -17.08 0.67
C THR A 377 9.11 -16.42 0.79
N ASP A 378 10.15 -17.22 1.01
CA ASP A 378 11.55 -16.82 1.04
C ASP A 378 12.31 -17.45 -0.16
N PRO A 379 13.63 -17.24 -0.32
CA PRO A 379 14.39 -17.89 -1.38
C PRO A 379 14.41 -19.42 -1.33
N GLY A 380 14.18 -20.01 -0.16
CA GLY A 380 14.22 -21.45 0.10
C GLY A 380 12.85 -22.14 -0.01
N GLY A 381 11.75 -21.39 -0.10
CA GLY A 381 10.41 -21.94 -0.26
C GLY A 381 9.35 -21.19 0.55
N VAL A 382 8.29 -21.90 0.93
CA VAL A 382 7.24 -21.35 1.80
C VAL A 382 7.54 -21.78 3.23
N ASN A 383 7.49 -20.84 4.17
CA ASN A 383 7.69 -21.12 5.58
C ASN A 383 6.62 -20.45 6.42
N GLU A 384 6.11 -21.17 7.42
CA GLU A 384 5.30 -20.60 8.48
C GLU A 384 6.21 -20.14 9.62
N SER A 385 6.08 -18.87 9.99
CA SER A 385 6.72 -18.23 11.12
C SER A 385 5.71 -18.03 12.23
N ASN A 386 5.98 -18.68 13.36
CA ASN A 386 5.25 -18.51 14.60
C ASN A 386 6.24 -18.08 15.69
N ASP A 387 6.39 -16.77 15.85
CA ASP A 387 7.42 -16.15 16.67
C ASP A 387 8.83 -16.70 16.34
N HIS A 388 9.42 -17.45 17.26
CA HIS A 388 10.78 -17.98 17.15
C HIS A 388 10.86 -19.26 16.31
N THR A 389 9.72 -19.87 16.02
CA THR A 389 9.64 -21.12 15.28
C THR A 389 9.39 -20.81 13.81
N VAL A 390 10.19 -21.40 12.93
CA VAL A 390 9.99 -21.35 11.49
C VAL A 390 9.92 -22.78 10.98
N VAL A 391 8.80 -23.14 10.35
CA VAL A 391 8.56 -24.47 9.82
C VAL A 391 8.34 -24.38 8.32
N ALA A 392 9.05 -25.22 7.57
CA ALA A 392 8.85 -25.32 6.14
C ALA A 392 7.46 -25.87 5.83
N THR A 393 6.82 -25.31 4.81
CA THR A 393 5.53 -25.74 4.29
C THR A 393 5.57 -25.64 2.75
N ASN A 394 4.41 -25.59 2.10
CA ASN A 394 4.30 -25.54 0.65
C ASN A 394 3.24 -24.53 0.19
N GLN A 395 3.04 -24.43 -1.13
CA GLN A 395 2.05 -23.53 -1.73
C GLN A 395 0.59 -23.86 -1.36
N ALA A 396 0.31 -25.10 -0.94
CA ALA A 396 -1.00 -25.46 -0.37
C ALA A 396 -1.12 -24.92 1.06
N GLY A 397 -0.08 -25.08 1.89
CA GLY A 397 0.00 -24.50 3.23
C GLY A 397 -0.13 -22.97 3.24
N LEU A 398 0.54 -22.27 2.31
CA LEU A 398 0.40 -20.82 2.15
C LEU A 398 -1.05 -20.36 1.94
N ARG A 399 -1.86 -21.18 1.28
CA ARG A 399 -3.25 -20.86 0.91
C ARG A 399 -4.27 -21.55 1.80
N ALA A 400 -3.82 -22.40 2.72
CA ALA A 400 -4.70 -23.01 3.69
C ALA A 400 -5.36 -21.89 4.49
N ASN A 401 -6.65 -22.04 4.74
CA ASN A 401 -7.40 -21.14 5.59
C ASN A 401 -8.57 -21.93 6.20
N PRO A 402 -8.63 -22.07 7.53
CA PRO A 402 -7.65 -21.57 8.51
C PRO A 402 -6.29 -22.27 8.43
N GLN A 403 -5.22 -21.58 8.86
CA GLN A 403 -3.87 -22.16 9.08
C GLN A 403 -3.72 -22.49 10.57
N HIS A 404 -3.65 -23.78 10.90
CA HIS A 404 -3.57 -24.24 12.30
C HIS A 404 -4.63 -23.59 13.21
N GLY A 405 -5.88 -23.50 12.72
CA GLY A 405 -7.00 -22.88 13.46
C GLY A 405 -7.03 -21.35 13.46
N ARG A 406 -6.13 -20.68 12.73
CA ARG A 406 -6.06 -19.22 12.61
C ARG A 406 -6.59 -18.76 11.25
N GLN A 407 -7.46 -17.77 11.24
CA GLN A 407 -8.05 -17.23 10.00
C GLN A 407 -7.09 -16.26 9.33
N ALA A 408 -7.01 -16.29 8.00
CA ALA A 408 -6.27 -15.32 7.21
C ALA A 408 -6.92 -13.93 7.27
N ILE A 409 -6.14 -12.91 7.64
CA ILE A 409 -6.60 -11.52 7.77
C ILE A 409 -5.89 -10.60 6.79
N VAL A 410 -4.57 -10.73 6.64
CA VAL A 410 -3.80 -9.88 5.71
C VAL A 410 -3.10 -10.74 4.69
N LEU A 411 -3.32 -10.44 3.41
CA LEU A 411 -2.68 -11.10 2.28
C LEU A 411 -1.74 -10.11 1.62
N THR A 412 -0.56 -10.57 1.17
CA THR A 412 0.29 -9.78 0.29
C THR A 412 0.53 -10.53 -1.01
N TYR A 413 0.22 -9.86 -2.11
CA TYR A 413 0.42 -10.33 -3.47
C TYR A 413 1.49 -9.46 -4.15
N THR A 414 2.40 -10.07 -4.90
CA THR A 414 3.45 -9.36 -5.64
C THR A 414 3.17 -9.37 -7.13
N ARG A 415 3.50 -8.25 -7.79
CA ARG A 415 3.23 -8.05 -9.22
C ARG A 415 4.00 -9.05 -10.08
N VAL A 416 3.30 -9.64 -11.05
CA VAL A 416 3.89 -10.51 -12.07
C VAL A 416 3.94 -9.74 -13.38
N TYR A 417 5.15 -9.36 -13.78
CA TYR A 417 5.38 -8.76 -15.10
C TYR A 417 5.46 -9.85 -16.17
N PRO A 418 4.89 -9.63 -17.37
CA PRO A 418 5.15 -10.48 -18.52
C PRO A 418 6.66 -10.60 -18.74
N ARG A 419 7.14 -11.80 -19.07
CA ARG A 419 8.52 -11.94 -19.56
C ARG A 419 8.59 -11.22 -20.90
N SER A 420 9.53 -10.28 -21.02
CA SER A 420 9.88 -9.61 -22.28
C SER A 420 10.45 -10.58 -23.28
#